data_AF-A0A7X7A580-F1
#
_entry.id   AF-A0A7X7A580-F1
#
_cell.length_a   1.000
_cell.length_b   1.000
_cell.length_c   1.000
_cell.angle_alpha   90.00
_cell.angle_beta   90.00
_cell.angle_gamma   90.00
#
_symmetry.space_group_name_H-M   'P 1'
#
loop_
_entity.id
_entity.type
_entity.pdbx_description
1 polymer ?
#
loop_
_entity_poly.entity_id
_entity_poly.type
_entity_poly.pdbx_seq_one_letter_code
_entity_poly.pdbx_strand_id
1 'polypeptide(L)'
;MELRDDALKSYQLLILGQGNVEEAAMLERICRWVYQGGILVRLGRAPLRTVDQRDDYERWFLQNGGQEARLPSGAVSRRVGGGYVVDVRDVPESAEAFAALMDQVLVDATRISRRFVRPPRLVGAPRGVYVAATRGDLLFLNTTGNQVDAEYEAYAPGGIVRRGSISLPPQAMRSVAYPR
;
A
#
# COMPACT_ATOMS: atom_id res chain seq x y z
N MET A 1 -9.05 2.33 -15.88
CA MET A 1 -10.26 2.55 -15.03
C MET A 1 -9.89 3.55 -13.96
N GLU A 2 -10.58 4.69 -13.87
CA GLU A 2 -10.16 5.76 -12.96
C GLU A 2 -10.51 5.46 -11.50
N LEU A 3 -9.49 5.46 -10.64
CA LEU A 3 -9.64 5.38 -9.20
C LEU A 3 -10.22 6.71 -8.70
N ARG A 4 -11.51 6.75 -8.42
CA ARG A 4 -12.20 8.00 -8.05
C ARG A 4 -11.66 8.55 -6.72
N ASP A 5 -11.58 9.87 -6.59
CA ASP A 5 -11.05 10.58 -5.41
C ASP A 5 -11.75 10.18 -4.10
N ASP A 6 -13.01 9.77 -4.17
CA ASP A 6 -13.81 9.31 -3.04
C ASP A 6 -13.46 7.89 -2.60
N ALA A 7 -13.00 7.02 -3.51
CA ALA A 7 -12.62 5.65 -3.19
C ALA A 7 -11.50 5.63 -2.14
N LEU A 8 -10.43 6.41 -2.33
CA LEU A 8 -9.29 6.45 -1.40
C LEU A 8 -9.63 6.99 -0.01
N LYS A 9 -10.66 7.84 0.12
CA LYS A 9 -11.04 8.44 1.42
C LYS A 9 -11.46 7.40 2.45
N SER A 10 -11.98 6.26 2.00
CA SER A 10 -12.35 5.16 2.89
C SER A 10 -11.14 4.35 3.37
N TYR A 11 -9.98 4.49 2.74
CA TYR A 11 -8.76 3.72 3.03
C TYR A 11 -7.73 4.55 3.78
N GLN A 12 -7.09 3.93 4.78
CA GLN A 12 -6.07 4.58 5.61
C GLN A 12 -4.64 4.21 5.24
N LEU A 13 -4.46 3.10 4.53
CA LEU A 13 -3.16 2.61 4.08
C LEU A 13 -3.24 2.05 2.67
N LEU A 14 -2.19 2.28 1.90
CA LEU A 14 -2.00 1.79 0.54
C LEU A 14 -0.59 1.20 0.47
N ILE A 15 -0.47 -0.05 0.05
CA ILE A 15 0.83 -0.70 -0.18
C ILE A 15 1.12 -0.68 -1.68
N LEU A 16 2.17 0.02 -2.10
CA LEU A 16 2.72 0.01 -3.45
C LEU A 16 3.78 -1.08 -3.55
N GLY A 17 3.49 -2.14 -4.31
CA GLY A 17 4.43 -3.21 -4.66
C GLY A 17 5.52 -2.78 -5.64
N GLN A 18 6.30 -3.75 -6.15
CA GLN A 18 7.22 -3.48 -7.26
C GLN A 18 6.44 -3.09 -8.52
N GLY A 19 6.69 -1.90 -9.06
CA GLY A 19 6.09 -1.39 -10.29
C GLY A 19 6.08 0.14 -10.36
N ASN A 20 5.77 0.69 -11.53
CA ASN A 20 5.52 2.12 -11.72
C ASN A 20 4.02 2.42 -11.61
N VAL A 21 3.65 3.61 -11.16
CA VAL A 21 2.28 4.11 -11.31
C VAL A 21 2.17 4.64 -12.74
N GLU A 22 1.50 3.91 -13.62
CA GLU A 22 1.54 4.21 -15.05
C GLU A 22 0.92 5.58 -15.41
N GLU A 23 -0.12 5.99 -14.68
CA GLU A 23 -0.91 7.19 -14.97
C GLU A 23 -0.60 8.36 -14.02
N ALA A 24 -0.32 9.54 -14.57
CA ALA A 24 -0.06 10.77 -13.80
C ALA A 24 -1.21 11.16 -12.86
N ALA A 25 -2.44 11.07 -13.35
CA ALA A 25 -3.63 11.36 -12.57
C ALA A 25 -3.77 10.44 -11.35
N MET A 26 -3.42 9.15 -11.48
CA MET A 26 -3.44 8.20 -10.37
C MET A 26 -2.39 8.59 -9.32
N LEU A 27 -1.19 8.95 -9.75
CA LEU A 27 -0.11 9.32 -8.85
C LEU A 27 -0.42 10.61 -8.09
N GLU A 28 -0.99 11.62 -8.77
CA GLU A 28 -1.46 12.85 -8.12
C GLU A 28 -2.52 12.55 -7.04
N ARG A 29 -3.47 11.66 -7.34
CA ARG A 29 -4.51 11.24 -6.38
C ARG A 29 -3.90 10.55 -5.15
N ILE A 30 -2.91 9.68 -5.34
CA ILE A 30 -2.18 9.05 -4.24
C ILE A 30 -1.45 10.10 -3.39
N CYS A 31 -0.73 11.03 -4.01
CA CYS A 31 -0.02 12.10 -3.29
C CYS A 31 -0.96 12.97 -2.46
N ARG A 32 -2.10 13.38 -3.06
CA ARG A 32 -3.13 14.16 -2.37
C ARG A 32 -3.72 13.39 -1.19
N TRP A 33 -4.00 12.10 -1.36
CA TRP A 33 -4.51 11.24 -0.30
C TRP A 33 -3.51 11.07 0.85
N VAL A 34 -2.22 10.86 0.56
CA VAL A 34 -1.18 10.83 1.60
C VAL A 34 -1.14 12.15 2.36
N TYR A 35 -1.14 13.29 1.65
CA TYR A 35 -1.11 14.61 2.29
C TYR A 35 -2.29 14.84 3.25
N GLN A 36 -3.45 14.25 2.96
CA GLN A 36 -4.67 14.33 3.78
C GLN A 36 -4.68 13.39 4.99
N GLY A 37 -3.74 12.45 5.10
CA GLY A 37 -3.66 11.53 6.25
C GLY A 37 -3.48 10.06 5.91
N GLY A 38 -3.39 9.70 4.63
CA GLY A 38 -3.12 8.34 4.18
C GLY A 38 -1.70 7.86 4.52
N ILE A 39 -1.52 6.55 4.65
CA ILE A 39 -0.21 5.91 4.83
C ILE A 39 0.15 5.13 3.56
N LEU A 40 1.14 5.60 2.81
CA LEU A 40 1.68 4.90 1.65
C LEU A 40 2.87 4.05 2.07
N VAL A 41 2.76 2.73 1.97
CA VAL A 41 3.88 1.79 2.12
C VAL A 41 4.45 1.52 0.73
N ARG A 42 5.76 1.62 0.52
CA ARG A 42 6.44 1.35 -0.76
C ARG A 42 7.36 0.15 -0.61
N LEU A 43 7.18 -0.86 -1.45
CA LEU A 43 7.96 -2.10 -1.43
C LEU A 43 8.97 -2.12 -2.57
N GLY A 44 10.24 -2.31 -2.23
CA GLY A 44 11.34 -2.24 -3.17
C GLY A 44 11.54 -0.82 -3.68
N ARG A 45 12.55 -0.59 -4.52
CA ARG A 45 12.80 0.72 -5.15
C ARG A 45 11.75 1.05 -6.22
N ALA A 46 10.46 0.88 -5.94
CA ALA A 46 9.37 1.27 -6.82
C ALA A 46 9.40 2.80 -6.98
N PRO A 47 9.82 3.33 -8.14
CA PRO A 47 9.87 4.76 -8.33
C PRO A 47 8.46 5.30 -8.45
N LEU A 48 8.17 6.40 -7.76
CA LEU A 48 6.92 7.12 -7.88
C LEU A 48 7.00 8.04 -9.10
N ARG A 49 6.92 7.43 -10.28
CA ARG A 49 7.05 8.11 -11.57
C ARG A 49 5.97 7.63 -12.50
N THR A 50 5.51 8.56 -13.32
CA THR A 50 4.58 8.29 -14.42
C THR A 50 5.35 7.64 -15.58
N VAL A 51 4.67 6.84 -16.41
CA VAL A 51 5.33 6.18 -17.56
C VAL A 51 5.92 7.20 -18.53
N ASP A 52 5.29 8.36 -18.66
CA ASP A 52 5.76 9.46 -19.51
C ASP A 52 6.89 10.29 -18.87
N GLN A 53 7.31 9.96 -17.64
CA GLN A 53 8.38 10.63 -16.87
C GLN A 53 8.20 12.15 -16.70
N ARG A 54 6.98 12.67 -16.88
CA ARG A 54 6.70 14.11 -16.86
C ARG A 54 6.73 14.71 -15.46
N ASP A 55 6.42 13.91 -14.45
CA ASP A 55 6.27 14.38 -13.07
C ASP A 55 7.13 13.57 -12.09
N ASP A 56 8.05 14.27 -11.43
CA ASP A 56 8.91 13.72 -10.38
C ASP A 56 8.24 13.85 -9.01
N TYR A 57 7.21 13.04 -8.78
CA TYR A 57 6.51 13.02 -7.49
C TYR A 57 7.40 12.49 -6.35
N GLU A 58 8.48 11.77 -6.67
CA GLU A 58 9.53 11.46 -5.71
C GLU A 58 10.15 12.75 -5.16
N ARG A 59 10.48 13.73 -6.02
CA ARG A 59 10.88 15.07 -5.58
C ARG A 59 9.81 15.81 -4.79
N TRP A 60 8.54 15.67 -5.15
CA TRP A 60 7.43 16.27 -4.39
C TRP A 60 7.37 15.71 -2.96
N PHE A 61 7.46 14.39 -2.77
CA PHE A 61 7.52 13.77 -1.45
C PHE A 61 8.77 14.17 -0.67
N LEU A 62 9.90 14.35 -1.35
CA LEU A 62 11.12 14.85 -0.73
C LEU A 62 10.97 16.29 -0.23
N GLN A 63 10.31 17.16 -1.00
CA GLN A 63 10.09 18.57 -0.67
C GLN A 63 9.03 18.79 0.41
N ASN A 64 7.96 17.98 0.40
CA ASN A 64 6.82 18.12 1.33
C ASN A 64 6.93 17.20 2.55
N GLY A 65 7.94 16.33 2.58
CA GLY A 65 8.14 15.37 3.63
C GLY A 65 9.09 15.86 4.71
N GLY A 66 8.76 15.53 5.96
CA GLY A 66 9.58 15.82 7.13
C GLY A 66 10.81 14.92 7.24
N GLN A 67 11.40 14.90 8.44
CA GLN A 67 12.57 14.08 8.73
C GLN A 67 12.26 12.58 8.62
N GLU A 68 13.21 11.82 8.09
CA GLU A 68 13.14 10.36 8.05
C GLU A 68 13.31 9.76 9.45
N ALA A 69 12.50 8.75 9.75
CA ALA A 69 12.60 7.96 10.97
C ALA A 69 12.65 6.47 10.62
N ARG A 70 13.69 5.77 11.10
CA ARG A 70 13.76 4.30 10.98
C ARG A 70 12.75 3.64 11.91
N LEU A 71 12.06 2.66 11.36
CA LEU A 71 11.07 1.85 12.07
C LEU A 71 11.68 0.50 12.51
N PRO A 72 11.11 -0.16 13.52
CA PRO A 72 11.51 -1.50 13.96
C PRO A 72 11.52 -2.57 12.86
N SER A 73 10.62 -2.47 11.87
CA SER A 73 10.64 -3.31 10.65
C SER A 73 11.89 -3.15 9.79
N GLY A 74 12.75 -2.15 10.07
CA GLY A 74 13.83 -1.73 9.18
C GLY A 74 13.38 -0.77 8.08
N ALA A 75 12.07 -0.53 7.94
CA ALA A 75 11.51 0.44 7.02
C ALA A 75 11.91 1.88 7.41
N VAL A 76 11.89 2.78 6.43
CA VAL A 76 12.08 4.21 6.65
C VAL A 76 10.74 4.90 6.52
N SER A 77 10.33 5.63 7.56
CA SER A 77 9.10 6.44 7.51
C SER A 77 9.43 7.91 7.33
N ARG A 78 8.53 8.61 6.63
CA ARG A 78 8.57 10.05 6.43
C ARG A 78 7.16 10.60 6.57
N ARG A 79 6.98 11.62 7.42
CA ARG A 79 5.70 12.33 7.51
C ARG A 79 5.54 13.26 6.32
N VAL A 80 4.39 13.26 5.65
CA VAL A 80 4.09 14.12 4.50
C VAL A 80 2.72 14.76 4.73
N GLY A 81 2.71 16.05 5.07
CA GLY A 81 1.49 16.73 5.53
C GLY A 81 0.84 16.00 6.73
N GLY A 82 -0.41 15.59 6.56
CA GLY A 82 -1.17 14.83 7.54
C GLY A 82 -0.87 13.33 7.60
N GLY A 83 -0.22 12.76 6.58
CA GLY A 83 0.00 11.32 6.43
C GLY A 83 1.47 10.92 6.44
N TYR A 84 1.75 9.71 5.94
CA TYR A 84 3.06 9.08 6.01
C TYR A 84 3.41 8.32 4.73
N VAL A 85 4.69 8.33 4.38
CA VAL A 85 5.30 7.39 3.43
C VAL A 85 6.20 6.46 4.23
N VAL A 86 6.13 5.15 3.96
CA VAL A 86 6.91 4.10 4.61
C VAL A 86 7.63 3.29 3.53
N ASP A 87 8.93 3.48 3.38
CA ASP A 87 9.76 2.81 2.39
C ASP A 87 10.36 1.52 2.97
N VAL A 88 10.05 0.39 2.33
CA VAL A 88 10.58 -0.94 2.63
C VAL A 88 11.52 -1.34 1.50
N ARG A 89 12.83 -1.20 1.73
CA ARG A 89 13.84 -1.41 0.67
C ARG A 89 14.09 -2.89 0.38
N ASP A 90 14.28 -3.67 1.43
CA ASP A 90 14.66 -5.08 1.35
C ASP A 90 13.42 -5.96 1.46
N VAL A 91 12.79 -6.24 0.33
CA VAL A 91 11.59 -7.08 0.26
C VAL A 91 12.02 -8.55 0.16
N PRO A 92 11.64 -9.41 1.13
CA PRO A 92 11.99 -10.83 1.10
C PRO A 92 11.35 -11.55 -0.09
N GLU A 93 12.09 -12.51 -0.66
CA GLU A 93 11.59 -13.35 -1.76
C GLU A 93 10.64 -14.46 -1.29
N SER A 94 10.85 -14.98 -0.07
CA SER A 94 9.98 -16.02 0.47
C SER A 94 8.67 -15.42 1.00
N ALA A 95 7.56 -16.09 0.71
CA ALA A 95 6.23 -15.65 1.12
C ALA A 95 6.11 -15.54 2.65
N GLU A 96 6.74 -16.45 3.40
CA GLU A 96 6.76 -16.46 4.85
C GLU A 96 7.50 -15.23 5.43
N ALA A 97 8.70 -14.95 4.92
CA ALA A 97 9.49 -13.81 5.39
C ALA A 97 8.83 -12.47 4.99
N PHE A 98 8.25 -12.40 3.79
CA PHE A 98 7.48 -11.24 3.37
C PHE A 98 6.29 -10.98 4.29
N ALA A 99 5.53 -12.03 4.60
CA ALA A 99 4.36 -11.91 5.45
C ALA A 99 4.74 -11.49 6.88
N ALA A 100 5.88 -11.95 7.40
CA ALA A 100 6.42 -11.52 8.69
C ALA A 100 6.88 -10.04 8.68
N LEU A 101 7.54 -9.61 7.60
CA LEU A 101 7.91 -8.20 7.42
C LEU A 101 6.67 -7.30 7.36
N MET A 102 5.67 -7.68 6.58
CA MET A 102 4.44 -6.92 6.47
C MET A 102 3.71 -6.81 7.81
N ASP A 103 3.68 -7.87 8.61
CA ASP A 103 3.12 -7.78 9.97
C ASP A 103 3.80 -6.69 10.81
N GLN A 104 5.13 -6.64 10.77
CA GLN A 104 5.89 -5.64 11.50
C GLN A 104 5.67 -4.23 10.94
N VAL A 105 5.60 -4.06 9.62
CA VAL A 105 5.27 -2.77 8.97
C VAL A 105 3.89 -2.28 9.38
N LEU A 106 2.90 -3.16 9.47
CA LEU A 106 1.54 -2.80 9.91
C LEU A 106 1.49 -2.41 11.40
N VAL A 107 2.30 -3.06 12.24
CA VAL A 107 2.49 -2.64 13.65
C VAL A 107 3.10 -1.24 13.70
N ASP A 108 4.11 -0.97 12.88
CA ASP A 108 4.76 0.33 12.83
C ASP A 108 3.81 1.42 12.30
N ALA A 109 3.00 1.12 11.28
CA ALA A 109 1.95 2.01 10.77
C ALA A 109 0.93 2.39 11.86
N THR A 110 0.57 1.44 12.72
CA THR A 110 -0.30 1.68 13.89
C THR A 110 0.34 2.62 14.91
N ARG A 111 1.66 2.50 15.11
CA ARG A 111 2.40 3.34 16.06
C ARG A 111 2.55 4.78 15.58
N ILE A 112 2.83 4.98 14.29
CA ILE A 112 3.02 6.32 13.71
C ILE A 112 1.70 7.07 13.49
N SER A 113 0.59 6.36 13.32
CA SER A 113 -0.73 6.96 13.13
C SER A 113 -1.77 6.36 14.07
N ARG A 114 -2.19 7.14 15.08
CA ARG A 114 -3.26 6.75 16.02
C ARG A 114 -4.63 6.54 15.35
N ARG A 115 -4.80 6.97 14.11
CA ARG A 115 -6.04 6.80 13.34
C ARG A 115 -6.11 5.42 12.68
N PHE A 116 -5.00 4.69 12.64
CA PHE A 116 -4.85 3.49 11.85
C PHE A 116 -5.51 2.27 12.50
N VAL A 117 -6.35 1.58 11.73
CA VAL A 117 -6.91 0.26 12.08
C VAL A 117 -6.09 -0.82 11.36
N ARG A 118 -5.54 -1.77 12.12
CA ARG A 118 -4.63 -2.80 11.59
C ARG A 118 -5.32 -3.66 10.52
N PRO A 119 -4.77 -3.73 9.28
CA PRO A 119 -5.25 -4.59 8.20
C PRO A 119 -5.06 -6.08 8.51
N PRO A 120 -5.76 -6.94 7.76
CA PRO A 120 -5.38 -8.34 7.63
C PRO A 120 -3.98 -8.51 6.96
N ARG A 121 -3.30 -9.63 7.25
CA ARG A 121 -1.93 -9.94 6.81
C ARG A 121 -1.88 -10.47 5.37
N LEU A 122 -1.05 -9.88 4.52
CA LEU A 122 -0.78 -10.42 3.18
C LEU A 122 0.14 -11.64 3.23
N VAL A 123 -0.18 -12.66 2.41
CA VAL A 123 0.66 -13.85 2.23
C VAL A 123 1.29 -13.79 0.85
N GLY A 124 2.55 -13.39 0.82
CA GLY A 124 3.30 -13.10 -0.40
C GLY A 124 3.09 -11.68 -0.92
N ALA A 125 4.09 -11.18 -1.65
CA ALA A 125 4.04 -9.89 -2.33
C ALA A 125 3.44 -10.10 -3.72
N PRO A 126 2.17 -9.76 -3.98
CA PRO A 126 1.67 -9.84 -5.35
C PRO A 126 2.39 -8.79 -6.19
N ARG A 127 3.09 -9.22 -7.23
CA ARG A 127 3.74 -8.29 -8.17
C ARG A 127 2.65 -7.46 -8.85
N GLY A 128 2.70 -6.14 -8.72
CA GLY A 128 1.77 -5.24 -9.42
C GLY A 128 0.41 -4.99 -8.77
N VAL A 129 0.16 -5.53 -7.56
CA VAL A 129 -1.10 -5.29 -6.83
C VAL A 129 -0.89 -4.47 -5.57
N TYR A 130 -1.76 -3.48 -5.39
CA TYR A 130 -1.83 -2.66 -4.20
C TYR A 130 -2.88 -3.24 -3.30
N VAL A 131 -2.58 -3.24 -2.02
CA VAL A 131 -3.54 -3.66 -1.01
C VAL A 131 -3.77 -2.47 -0.09
N ALA A 132 -5.02 -2.04 -0.01
CA ALA A 132 -5.49 -1.11 0.97
C ALA A 132 -6.51 -1.81 1.86
N ALA A 133 -6.55 -1.47 3.15
CA ALA A 133 -7.48 -2.09 4.07
C ALA A 133 -8.19 -1.04 4.94
N THR A 134 -9.41 -1.40 5.33
CA THR A 134 -10.27 -0.62 6.23
C THR A 134 -10.83 -1.54 7.32
N ARG A 135 -11.70 -0.99 8.18
CA ARG A 135 -12.46 -1.73 9.18
C ARG A 135 -13.54 -2.61 8.51
N GLY A 136 -13.10 -3.69 7.87
CA GLY A 136 -13.99 -4.70 7.26
C GLY A 136 -13.84 -4.92 5.76
N ASP A 137 -12.95 -4.20 5.06
CA ASP A 137 -12.73 -4.41 3.62
C ASP A 137 -11.25 -4.44 3.26
N LEU A 138 -10.92 -5.30 2.30
CA LEU A 138 -9.69 -5.24 1.52
C LEU A 138 -9.98 -4.62 0.17
N LEU A 139 -9.10 -3.77 -0.33
CA LEU A 139 -9.09 -3.27 -1.68
C LEU A 139 -7.82 -3.74 -2.36
N PHE A 140 -8.01 -4.46 -3.45
CA PHE A 140 -6.93 -4.80 -4.34
C PHE A 140 -6.99 -3.91 -5.57
N LEU A 141 -5.86 -3.30 -5.94
CA LEU A 141 -5.71 -2.51 -7.16
C LEU A 141 -4.62 -3.16 -8.00
N ASN A 142 -4.85 -3.43 -9.27
CA ASN A 142 -3.81 -3.79 -10.21
C ASN A 142 -3.45 -2.53 -11.02
N THR A 143 -2.20 -2.05 -10.97
CA THR A 143 -1.76 -0.92 -11.81
C THR A 143 -0.83 -1.34 -12.94
N THR A 144 -0.75 -2.63 -13.22
CA THR A 144 0.04 -3.11 -14.35
C THR A 144 -0.84 -3.22 -15.59
N GLY A 145 -0.20 -3.18 -16.76
CA GLY A 145 -0.81 -3.59 -18.02
C GLY A 145 -1.11 -5.09 -18.15
N ASN A 146 -0.85 -5.91 -17.12
CA ASN A 146 -1.01 -7.37 -17.14
C ASN A 146 -2.06 -7.84 -16.12
N GLN A 147 -2.63 -9.03 -16.31
CA GLN A 147 -3.44 -9.67 -15.28
C GLN A 147 -2.55 -10.04 -14.07
N VAL A 148 -3.06 -9.84 -12.87
CA VAL A 148 -2.40 -10.27 -11.63
C VAL A 148 -3.31 -11.19 -10.84
N ASP A 149 -2.74 -12.33 -10.46
CA ASP A 149 -3.33 -13.25 -9.49
C ASP A 149 -2.61 -13.09 -8.15
N ALA A 150 -3.38 -12.95 -7.07
CA ALA A 150 -2.85 -12.75 -5.73
C ALA A 150 -3.58 -13.64 -4.73
N GLU A 151 -2.85 -14.16 -3.75
CA GLU A 151 -3.40 -14.84 -2.59
C GLU A 151 -3.36 -13.92 -1.38
N TYR A 152 -4.32 -14.09 -0.48
CA TYR A 152 -4.36 -13.35 0.77
C TYR A 152 -4.88 -14.22 1.90
N GLU A 153 -4.36 -13.96 3.09
CA GLU A 153 -4.96 -14.42 4.32
C GLU A 153 -5.54 -13.21 5.06
N ALA A 154 -6.58 -13.43 5.84
CA ALA A 154 -7.16 -12.36 6.60
C ALA A 154 -7.47 -12.81 8.02
N TYR A 155 -6.92 -12.06 8.97
CA TYR A 155 -6.86 -12.40 10.39
C TYR A 155 -7.71 -11.42 11.19
N ALA A 156 -8.52 -11.96 12.09
CA ALA A 156 -9.15 -11.19 13.15
C ALA A 156 -8.34 -11.37 14.43
N PRO A 157 -8.56 -10.55 15.47
CA PRO A 157 -8.03 -10.84 16.79
C PRO A 157 -8.45 -12.27 17.22
N GLY A 158 -7.51 -13.23 17.21
CA GLY A 158 -7.77 -14.64 17.51
C GLY A 158 -7.28 -15.66 16.47
N GLY A 159 -6.88 -15.24 15.26
CA GLY A 159 -6.25 -16.14 14.27
C GLY A 159 -6.66 -15.89 12.81
N ILE A 160 -6.30 -16.83 11.93
CA ILE A 160 -6.71 -16.82 10.52
C ILE A 160 -8.22 -17.02 10.46
N VAL A 161 -8.94 -16.08 9.87
CA VAL A 161 -10.39 -16.17 9.67
C VAL A 161 -10.73 -16.57 8.24
N ARG A 162 -9.88 -16.20 7.26
CA ARG A 162 -10.14 -16.49 5.84
C ARG A 162 -8.87 -16.57 5.01
N ARG A 163 -8.81 -17.53 4.10
CA ARG A 163 -7.87 -17.54 2.96
C ARG A 163 -8.66 -17.28 1.68
N GLY A 164 -8.07 -16.57 0.72
CA GLY A 164 -8.69 -16.36 -0.56
C GLY A 164 -7.67 -16.06 -1.65
N SER A 165 -8.14 -16.15 -2.89
CA SER A 165 -7.41 -15.70 -4.06
C SER A 165 -8.23 -14.67 -4.81
N ILE A 166 -7.52 -13.82 -5.55
CA ILE A 166 -8.12 -12.80 -6.39
C ILE A 166 -7.38 -12.76 -7.72
N SER A 167 -8.16 -12.66 -8.79
CA SER A 167 -7.65 -12.39 -10.13
C SER A 167 -8.11 -10.99 -10.53
N LEU A 168 -7.15 -10.16 -10.94
CA LEU A 168 -7.34 -8.75 -11.27
C LEU A 168 -6.88 -8.50 -12.71
N PRO A 169 -7.80 -8.13 -13.61
CA PRO A 169 -7.42 -7.64 -14.93
C PRO A 169 -6.51 -6.41 -14.85
N PRO A 170 -5.80 -6.06 -15.95
CA PRO A 170 -5.02 -4.83 -16.03
C PRO A 170 -5.83 -3.61 -15.59
N GLN A 171 -5.21 -2.72 -14.80
CA GLN A 171 -5.82 -1.48 -14.33
C GLN A 171 -7.17 -1.66 -13.58
N ALA A 172 -7.41 -2.85 -13.02
CA ALA A 172 -8.66 -3.17 -12.32
C ALA A 172 -8.53 -2.99 -10.80
N MET A 173 -9.68 -2.82 -10.16
CA MET A 173 -9.81 -2.68 -8.71
C MET A 173 -10.92 -3.61 -8.25
N ARG A 174 -10.73 -4.25 -7.10
CA ARG A 174 -11.75 -5.11 -6.50
C ARG A 174 -11.67 -5.03 -4.99
N SER A 175 -12.80 -4.72 -4.39
CA SER A 175 -12.97 -4.82 -2.95
C SER A 175 -13.42 -6.23 -2.59
N VAL A 176 -12.91 -6.73 -1.47
CA VAL A 176 -13.32 -7.99 -0.87
C VAL A 176 -13.80 -7.70 0.55
N ALA A 177 -15.08 -7.96 0.78
CA ALA A 177 -15.69 -7.85 2.09
C ALA A 177 -15.09 -8.89 3.06
N TYR A 178 -14.70 -8.41 4.24
CA TYR A 178 -14.16 -9.21 5.32
C TYR A 178 -15.26 -9.55 6.35
N PRO A 179 -15.30 -10.79 6.87
CA PRO A 179 -16.20 -11.13 7.97
C PRO A 179 -15.90 -10.29 9.20
N ARG A 180 -16.95 -9.81 9.89
CA ARG A 180 -16.83 -9.00 11.11
C ARG A 180 -16.49 -9.86 12.33
#